data_AF-A0A7J6ELV3-F1
#
_entry.id   AF-A0A7J6ELV3-F1
#
_cell.length_a   1.000
_cell.length_b   1.000
_cell.length_c   1.000
_cell.angle_alpha   90.00
_cell.angle_beta   90.00
_cell.angle_gamma   90.00
#
_symmetry.space_group_name_H-M   'P 1'
#
loop_
_entity.id
_entity.type
_entity.pdbx_description
1 polymer ?
#
loop_
_entity_poly.entity_id
_entity_poly.type
_entity_poly.pdbx_seq_one_letter_code
_entity_poly.pdbx_strand_id
1 'polypeptide(L)' 'GSAHTGPALTPVEITDACSACFEQRTVFTQQVLERALSQMVVQTPLPLLFMRTVIQSIHAFPSLVDFVMEILSKLVSKQ' A
#
# COMPACT_ATOMS: atom_id res chain seq x y z
N GLY A 1 21.76 -15.94 16.98
CA GLY A 1 20.61 -15.29 16.32
C GLY A 1 21.13 -14.61 15.08
N SER A 2 20.89 -15.18 13.91
CA SER A 2 21.43 -14.66 12.65
C SER A 2 20.69 -13.38 12.28
N ALA A 3 21.41 -12.26 12.25
CA ALA A 3 20.97 -11.06 11.58
C ALA A 3 20.84 -11.38 10.09
N HIS A 4 19.62 -11.56 9.61
CA HIS A 4 19.31 -11.53 8.19
C HIS A 4 19.54 -10.09 7.73
N THR A 5 20.75 -9.81 7.24
CA THR A 5 21.03 -8.63 6.42
C THR A 5 20.85 -9.07 4.98
N GLY A 6 19.59 -9.26 4.56
CA GLY A 6 19.28 -9.41 3.15
C GLY A 6 19.67 -8.14 2.39
N PRO A 7 19.97 -8.23 1.08
CA PRO A 7 20.17 -7.04 0.27
C PRO A 7 18.95 -6.13 0.40
N ALA A 8 19.18 -4.83 0.60
CA ALA A 8 18.10 -3.86 0.57
C ALA A 8 17.46 -3.91 -0.83
N LEU A 9 16.16 -4.23 -0.86
CA LEU A 9 15.39 -4.29 -2.10
C LEU A 9 15.45 -2.93 -2.79
N THR A 10 15.68 -2.96 -4.11
CA THR A 10 15.61 -1.75 -4.93
C THR A 10 14.16 -1.26 -5.06
N PRO A 11 13.90 0.04 -5.33
CA PRO A 11 12.54 0.54 -5.54
C PRO A 11 11.76 -0.18 -6.65
N VAL A 12 12.47 -0.73 -7.64
CA VAL A 12 11.91 -1.54 -8.73
C VAL A 12 11.43 -2.88 -8.19
N GLU A 13 12.26 -3.59 -7.42
CA GLU A 13 11.87 -4.87 -6.81
C GLU A 13 10.69 -4.73 -5.84
N ILE A 14 10.62 -3.62 -5.08
CA ILE A 14 9.47 -3.32 -4.21
C ILE A 14 8.20 -3.12 -5.04
N THR A 15 8.31 -2.42 -6.17
CA THR A 15 7.19 -2.20 -7.08
C THR A 15 6.68 -3.50 -7.70
N ASP A 16 7.60 -4.36 -8.14
CA ASP A 16 7.25 -5.63 -8.78
C ASP A 16 6.60 -6.60 -7.78
N ALA A 17 7.15 -6.66 -6.56
CA ALA A 17 6.55 -7.41 -5.47
C ALA A 17 5.13 -6.92 -5.15
N CYS A 18 4.91 -5.60 -5.04
CA CYS A 18 3.56 -5.06 -4.86
C CYS A 18 2.63 -5.47 -5.99
N SER A 19 3.08 -5.37 -7.24
CA SER A 19 2.26 -5.70 -8.40
C SER A 19 1.84 -7.18 -8.40
N ALA A 20 2.77 -8.09 -8.09
CA ALA A 20 2.47 -9.51 -7.91
C ALA A 20 1.48 -9.78 -6.77
N CYS A 21 1.57 -9.04 -5.66
CA CYS A 21 0.59 -9.15 -4.57
C CYS A 21 -0.83 -8.78 -5.03
N PHE A 22 -0.99 -7.71 -5.82
CA PHE A 22 -2.30 -7.28 -6.32
C PHE A 22 -2.92 -8.24 -7.35
N GLU A 23 -2.10 -9.04 -8.04
CA GLU A 23 -2.58 -10.09 -8.93
C GLU A 23 -3.17 -11.29 -8.17
N GLN A 24 -2.71 -11.52 -6.92
CA GLN A 24 -3.18 -12.61 -6.06
C GLN A 24 -4.36 -12.19 -5.16
N ARG A 25 -5.49 -11.84 -5.79
CA ARG A 25 -6.69 -11.28 -5.12
C ARG A 25 -7.35 -12.17 -4.07
N THR A 26 -7.04 -13.46 -4.03
CA THR A 26 -7.51 -14.40 -2.99
C THR A 26 -6.69 -14.31 -1.71
N VAL A 27 -5.43 -13.88 -1.81
CA VAL A 27 -4.50 -13.68 -0.69
C VAL A 27 -4.54 -12.22 -0.24
N PHE A 28 -4.40 -11.30 -1.19
CA PHE A 28 -4.52 -9.85 -0.98
C PHE A 28 -5.95 -9.42 -1.25
N THR A 29 -6.82 -9.85 -0.34
CA THR A 29 -8.23 -9.46 -0.37
C THR A 29 -8.40 -7.97 -0.11
N GLN A 30 -9.58 -7.44 -0.41
CA GLN A 30 -9.96 -6.07 -0.11
C GLN A 30 -9.61 -5.65 1.33
N GLN A 31 -9.94 -6.48 2.33
CA GLN A 31 -9.69 -6.16 3.75
C GLN A 31 -8.19 -6.06 4.08
N VAL A 32 -7.35 -6.86 3.43
CA VAL A 32 -5.90 -6.81 3.63
C VAL A 32 -5.35 -5.49 3.10
N LEU A 33 -5.84 -5.03 1.94
CA LEU A 33 -5.46 -3.75 1.35
C LEU A 33 -5.96 -2.56 2.15
N GLU A 34 -7.20 -2.59 2.65
CA GLU A 34 -7.73 -1.55 3.55
C GLU A 34 -6.86 -1.38 4.79
N ARG A 35 -6.46 -2.50 5.42
CA ARG A 35 -5.56 -2.48 6.58
C ARG A 35 -4.19 -1.92 6.21
N ALA A 36 -3.61 -2.35 5.10
CA ALA A 36 -2.31 -1.86 4.65
C ALA A 36 -2.33 -0.34 4.36
N LEU A 37 -3.34 0.15 3.63
CA LEU A 37 -3.54 1.57 3.34
C LEU A 37 -3.72 2.39 4.62
N SER A 38 -4.51 1.90 5.57
CA SER A 38 -4.69 2.53 6.90
C SER A 38 -3.39 2.60 7.71
N GLN A 39 -2.54 1.59 7.59
CA GLN A 39 -1.24 1.61 8.27
C GLN A 39 -0.24 2.53 7.59
N MET A 40 -0.28 2.68 6.27
CA MET A 40 0.63 3.57 5.54
C MET A 40 0.35 5.05 5.79
N VAL A 41 -0.92 5.47 5.86
CA VAL A 41 -1.28 6.90 6.06
C VAL A 41 -0.85 7.46 7.43
N VAL A 42 -0.62 6.60 8.42
CA VAL A 42 -0.18 7.02 9.76
C VAL A 42 1.34 7.07 9.92
N GLN A 43 2.11 6.57 8.95
CA GLN A 43 3.57 6.61 8.99
C GLN A 43 4.09 8.03 8.69
N THR A 44 5.15 8.41 9.41
CA THR A 44 5.91 9.65 9.15
C THR A 44 7.40 9.29 9.05
N PRO A 45 8.03 9.44 7.87
CA PRO A 45 7.49 10.00 6.64
C PRO A 45 6.48 9.06 5.94
N LEU A 46 5.57 9.64 5.14
CA LEU A 46 4.63 8.87 4.33
C LEU A 46 5.39 7.92 3.39
N PRO A 47 4.96 6.66 3.21
CA PRO A 47 5.66 5.72 2.34
C PRO A 47 5.70 6.21 0.90
N LEU A 48 6.88 6.12 0.27
CA LEU A 48 7.16 6.63 -1.08
C LEU A 48 6.18 6.13 -2.16
N LEU A 49 5.69 4.91 -2.03
CA LEU A 49 4.82 4.27 -3.02
C LEU A 49 3.33 4.40 -2.69
N PHE A 50 2.95 5.11 -1.62
CA PHE A 50 1.58 5.16 -1.11
C PHE A 50 0.54 5.47 -2.20
N MET A 51 0.76 6.53 -2.99
CA MET A 51 -0.17 6.93 -4.05
C MET A 51 -0.26 5.87 -5.17
N ARG A 52 0.85 5.20 -5.50
CA ARG A 52 0.84 4.10 -6.49
C ARG A 52 0.03 2.92 -5.96
N THR A 53 0.20 2.58 -4.68
CA THR A 53 -0.54 1.50 -4.02
C THR A 53 -2.04 1.81 -3.95
N VAL A 54 -2.41 3.07 -3.71
CA VAL A 54 -3.80 3.54 -3.74
C VAL A 54 -4.43 3.30 -5.13
N ILE A 55 -3.75 3.70 -6.20
CA ILE A 55 -4.24 3.53 -7.58
C ILE A 55 -4.40 2.04 -7.90
N GLN A 56 -3.40 1.21 -7.57
CA GLN A 56 -3.45 -0.24 -7.81
C GLN A 56 -4.57 -0.92 -7.00
N SER A 57 -4.81 -0.47 -5.75
CA SER A 57 -5.89 -1.00 -4.91
C SER A 57 -7.26 -0.71 -5.49
N ILE A 58 -7.49 0.50 -6.01
CA ILE A 58 -8.75 0.86 -6.67
C ILE A 58 -8.97 0.06 -7.97
N HIS A 59 -7.90 -0.13 -8.76
CA HIS A 59 -7.98 -0.97 -9.97
C HIS A 59 -8.31 -2.44 -9.65
N ALA A 60 -7.77 -2.97 -8.56
CA ALA A 60 -8.04 -4.34 -8.12
C ALA A 60 -9.42 -4.49 -7.47
N PHE A 61 -9.83 -3.49 -6.67
CA PHE A 61 -11.07 -3.48 -5.90
C PHE A 61 -11.72 -2.09 -5.97
N PRO A 62 -12.58 -1.84 -6.98
CA PRO A 62 -13.23 -0.54 -7.17
C PRO A 62 -14.10 -0.08 -5.99
N SER A 63 -14.54 -1.01 -5.12
CA SER A 63 -15.26 -0.70 -3.88
C SER A 63 -14.43 0.08 -2.86
N LEU A 64 -13.11 0.20 -3.05
CA LEU A 64 -12.22 0.93 -2.15
C LEU A 64 -12.19 2.45 -2.36
N VAL A 65 -12.86 2.97 -3.39
CA VAL A 65 -12.78 4.39 -3.75
C VAL A 65 -13.21 5.29 -2.58
N ASP A 66 -14.36 5.04 -1.96
CA ASP A 66 -14.86 5.86 -0.84
C ASP A 66 -13.90 5.85 0.36
N PHE A 67 -13.39 4.66 0.69
CA PHE A 67 -12.40 4.47 1.76
C PHE A 67 -11.09 5.21 1.48
N VAL A 68 -10.57 5.13 0.25
CA VAL A 68 -9.37 5.87 -0.15
C VAL A 68 -9.58 7.37 -0.03
N MET A 69 -10.73 7.89 -0.49
CA MET A 69 -11.02 9.32 -0.39
C MET A 69 -11.05 9.80 1.06
N GLU A 70 -11.57 8.99 1.99
CA GLU A 70 -11.51 9.28 3.42
C GLU A 70 -10.06 9.36 3.93
N ILE A 71 -9.20 8.41 3.53
CA ILE A 71 -7.78 8.40 3.91
C ILE A 71 -7.05 9.62 3.35
N LEU A 72 -7.27 9.96 2.07
CA LEU A 72 -6.62 11.10 1.42
C LEU A 72 -7.04 12.43 2.06
N SER A 73 -8.31 12.58 2.45
CA SER A 73 -8.81 13.75 3.17
C SER A 73 -8.08 13.95 4.52
N LYS A 74 -7.86 12.86 5.26
CA LYS A 74 -7.08 12.89 6.51
C LYS A 74 -5.62 13.27 6.27
N LEU A 75 -5.03 12.80 5.17
CA LEU A 75 -3.65 13.11 4.81
C LEU A 75 -3.47 14.61 4.50
N VAL A 76 -4.37 15.19 3.69
CA VAL A 76 -4.38 16.62 3.37
C VAL A 76 -4.52 17.47 4.64
N SER A 77 -5.33 17.03 5.60
CA SER A 77 -5.56 17.75 6.86
C SER A 77 -4.37 17.66 7.84
N LYS A 78 -3.39 16.78 7.58
CA LYS A 78 -2.16 16.63 8.40
C LYS A 78 -0.98 17.46 7.87
N GLN A 79 -1.11 18.09 6.70
CA GLN A 79 -0.15 19.05 6.15
C GLN A 79 -0.48 20.47 6.61
#